data_AF-A0A444ISQ2-F1
#
_entry.id   AF-A0A444ISQ2-F1
#
_cell.length_a   1.000
_cell.length_b   1.000
_cell.length_c   1.000
_cell.angle_alpha   90.00
_cell.angle_beta   90.00
_cell.angle_gamma   90.00
#
_symmetry.space_group_name_H-M   'P 1'
#
loop_
_entity.id
_entity.type
_entity.pdbx_description
1 polymer ?
#
loop_
_entity_poly.entity_id
_entity_poly.type
_entity_poly.pdbx_seq_one_letter_code
_entity_poly.pdbx_strand_id
1 'polypeptide(L)'
;MRILKTFSLVSLCLLMLLSFAGNVFAAPQTKCPVMGGDINKEVYADHEGKRVYFCCAACISTFKEDPEKYLAKLKEAGIEPEAVPADDAAPAEDMDHTDHEGHSGHVK
;
A
#
# COMPACT_ATOMS: atom_id res chain seq x y z
N MET A 1 -0.24 -52.40 18.91
CA MET A 1 0.79 -51.47 18.37
C MET A 1 0.39 -50.70 17.09
N ARG A 2 -0.79 -50.91 16.49
CA ARG A 2 -1.26 -50.14 15.32
C ARG A 2 -1.93 -48.80 15.66
N ILE A 3 -2.53 -48.72 16.85
CA ILE A 3 -3.21 -47.54 17.40
C ILE A 3 -2.26 -46.39 17.78
N LEU A 4 -1.06 -46.68 18.30
CA LEU A 4 -0.10 -45.62 18.67
C LEU A 4 0.50 -44.88 17.45
N LYS A 5 0.57 -45.58 16.30
CA LYS A 5 1.12 -45.04 15.04
C LYS A 5 0.09 -44.20 14.28
N THR A 6 -1.20 -44.52 14.40
CA THR A 6 -2.30 -43.72 13.85
C THR A 6 -2.52 -42.43 14.64
N PHE A 7 -2.39 -42.45 15.98
CA PHE A 7 -2.45 -41.22 16.79
C PHE A 7 -1.30 -40.24 16.48
N SER A 8 -0.09 -40.74 16.26
CA SER A 8 1.07 -39.92 15.86
C SER A 8 0.92 -39.32 14.45
N LEU A 9 0.33 -40.05 13.50
CA LEU A 9 0.06 -39.55 12.14
C LEU A 9 -1.11 -38.55 12.08
N VAL A 10 -2.19 -38.79 12.83
CA VAL A 10 -3.35 -37.88 12.89
C VAL A 10 -2.99 -36.55 13.57
N SER A 11 -2.16 -36.58 14.61
CA SER A 11 -1.65 -35.36 15.29
C SER A 11 -0.69 -34.55 14.41
N LEU A 12 0.07 -35.18 13.53
CA LEU A 12 0.98 -34.49 12.59
C LEU A 12 0.22 -33.87 11.41
N CYS A 13 -0.83 -34.52 10.92
CA CYS A 13 -1.74 -33.95 9.92
C CYS A 13 -2.56 -32.77 10.44
N LEU A 14 -2.96 -32.79 11.73
CA LEU A 14 -3.72 -31.69 12.34
C LEU A 14 -2.88 -30.41 12.50
N LEU A 15 -1.59 -30.55 12.74
CA LEU A 15 -0.64 -29.43 12.79
C LEU A 15 -0.36 -28.83 11.40
N MET A 16 -0.41 -29.63 10.33
CA MET A 16 -0.23 -29.15 8.95
C MET A 16 -1.42 -28.36 8.41
N LEU A 17 -2.64 -28.63 8.88
CA LEU A 17 -3.85 -27.93 8.43
C LEU A 17 -3.96 -26.48 8.96
N LEU A 18 -3.22 -26.14 10.02
CA LEU A 18 -3.20 -24.79 10.62
C LEU A 18 -2.36 -23.78 9.82
N SER A 19 -1.58 -24.22 8.82
CA SER A 19 -0.70 -23.34 8.03
C SER A 19 -1.36 -22.75 6.77
N PHE A 20 -2.60 -23.12 6.44
CA PHE A 20 -3.34 -22.56 5.29
C PHE A 20 -4.22 -21.37 5.69
N ALA A 21 -3.72 -20.48 6.55
CA ALA A 21 -4.42 -19.27 6.94
C ALA A 21 -4.17 -18.16 5.89
N GLY A 22 -5.11 -18.03 4.96
CA GLY A 22 -5.55 -16.73 4.46
C GLY A 22 -4.63 -15.97 3.50
N ASN A 23 -4.66 -16.33 2.22
CA ASN A 23 -4.34 -15.37 1.16
C ASN A 23 -5.61 -14.57 0.86
N VAL A 24 -5.89 -13.53 1.65
CA VAL A 24 -6.97 -12.59 1.35
C VAL A 24 -6.44 -11.67 0.26
N PHE A 25 -6.90 -11.89 -0.98
CA PHE A 25 -6.62 -10.98 -2.07
C PHE A 25 -7.34 -9.66 -1.78
N ALA A 26 -6.60 -8.68 -1.30
CA ALA A 26 -7.12 -7.34 -1.06
C ALA A 26 -7.52 -6.68 -2.38
N ALA A 27 -8.58 -5.88 -2.35
CA ALA A 27 -9.00 -5.14 -3.53
C ALA A 27 -7.98 -4.04 -3.85
N PRO A 28 -7.69 -3.78 -5.14
CA PRO A 28 -6.80 -2.70 -5.52
C PRO A 28 -7.39 -1.35 -5.10
N GLN A 29 -6.52 -0.44 -4.66
CA GLN A 29 -6.93 0.91 -4.36
C GLN A 29 -7.37 1.61 -5.66
N THR A 30 -8.58 2.17 -5.68
CA THR A 30 -9.11 2.95 -6.81
C THR A 30 -9.51 4.37 -6.42
N LYS A 31 -9.66 4.64 -5.11
CA LYS A 31 -10.09 5.92 -4.56
C LYS A 31 -9.05 6.50 -3.60
N CYS A 32 -8.96 7.82 -3.58
CA CYS A 32 -8.13 8.60 -2.67
C CYS A 32 -8.68 8.51 -1.24
N PRO A 33 -7.88 8.09 -0.23
CA PRO A 33 -8.36 7.93 1.15
C PRO A 33 -8.59 9.28 1.87
N VAL A 34 -8.06 10.38 1.32
CA VAL A 34 -8.19 11.72 1.88
C VAL A 34 -9.50 12.37 1.42
N MET A 35 -9.73 12.44 0.11
CA MET A 35 -10.83 13.21 -0.49
C MET A 35 -11.83 12.36 -1.30
N GLY A 36 -11.56 11.07 -1.54
CA GLY A 36 -12.48 10.16 -2.26
C GLY A 36 -12.45 10.27 -3.79
N GLY A 37 -11.62 11.12 -4.38
CA GLY A 37 -11.42 11.21 -5.84
C GLY A 37 -10.74 9.97 -6.44
N ASP A 38 -10.73 9.85 -7.76
CA ASP A 38 -9.99 8.80 -8.47
C ASP A 38 -8.48 8.95 -8.28
N ILE A 39 -7.77 7.85 -8.10
CA ILE A 39 -6.32 7.88 -7.89
C ILE A 39 -5.56 8.16 -9.19
N ASN A 40 -4.41 8.83 -9.06
CA ASN A 40 -3.35 8.81 -10.06
C ASN A 40 -2.22 7.92 -9.53
N LYS A 41 -1.79 6.92 -10.31
CA LYS A 41 -0.69 6.01 -9.94
C LYS A 41 0.67 6.70 -9.86
N GLU A 42 0.82 7.89 -10.43
CA GLU A 42 2.02 8.72 -10.34
C GLU A 42 2.06 9.55 -9.03
N VAL A 43 0.93 9.62 -8.31
CA VAL A 43 0.81 10.39 -7.07
C VAL A 43 0.65 9.41 -5.92
N TYR A 44 1.75 9.11 -5.24
CA TYR A 44 1.77 8.13 -4.15
C TYR A 44 2.67 8.56 -3.00
N ALA A 45 2.51 7.87 -1.87
CA ALA A 45 3.42 7.94 -0.75
C ALA A 45 3.62 6.53 -0.20
N ASP A 46 4.87 6.22 0.11
CA ASP A 46 5.25 4.95 0.69
C ASP A 46 5.31 5.11 2.21
N HIS A 47 4.66 4.20 2.94
CA HIS A 47 4.60 4.17 4.39
C HIS A 47 4.66 2.73 4.87
N GLU A 48 5.62 2.39 5.73
CA GLU A 48 5.80 1.04 6.29
C GLU A 48 5.83 -0.08 5.23
N GLY A 49 6.45 0.17 4.08
CA GLY A 49 6.53 -0.79 2.97
C GLY A 49 5.23 -0.96 2.19
N LYS A 50 4.24 -0.08 2.40
CA LYS A 50 2.98 0.00 1.66
C LYS A 50 2.91 1.30 0.87
N ARG A 51 2.60 1.22 -0.42
CA ARG A 51 2.36 2.33 -1.32
C ARG A 51 0.88 2.71 -1.32
N VAL A 52 0.61 3.96 -0.94
CA VAL A 52 -0.75 4.54 -0.94
C VAL A 52 -0.86 5.54 -2.08
N TYR A 53 -1.88 5.41 -2.92
CA TYR A 53 -2.11 6.31 -4.06
C TYR A 53 -3.06 7.47 -3.71
N PHE A 54 -2.95 8.58 -4.41
CA PHE A 54 -3.76 9.77 -4.18
C PHE A 54 -4.27 10.36 -5.49
N CYS A 55 -5.29 11.22 -5.39
CA CYS A 55 -5.82 11.95 -6.55
C CYS A 55 -4.98 13.18 -6.91
N CYS A 56 -4.23 13.75 -5.97
CA CYS A 56 -3.40 14.94 -6.17
C CYS A 56 -2.29 15.06 -5.11
N ALA A 57 -1.23 15.82 -5.43
CA ALA A 57 -0.07 15.98 -4.56
C ALA A 57 -0.42 16.59 -3.19
N ALA A 58 -1.44 17.45 -3.11
CA ALA A 58 -1.88 18.05 -1.85
C ALA A 58 -2.36 16.99 -0.83
N CYS A 59 -2.93 15.88 -1.30
CA CYS A 59 -3.37 14.80 -0.42
C CYS A 59 -2.20 14.07 0.26
N ILE A 60 -0.99 14.13 -0.31
CA ILE A 60 0.20 13.51 0.29
C ILE A 60 0.54 14.19 1.62
N SER A 61 0.51 15.52 1.66
CA SER A 61 0.79 16.27 2.90
C SER A 61 -0.24 15.94 3.99
N THR A 62 -1.52 15.93 3.65
CA THR A 62 -2.59 15.55 4.59
C THR A 62 -2.47 14.10 5.06
N PHE A 63 -2.03 13.18 4.19
CA PHE A 63 -1.74 11.80 4.58
C PHE A 63 -0.58 11.72 5.58
N LYS A 64 0.51 12.48 5.35
CA LYS A 64 1.69 12.48 6.22
C LYS A 64 1.42 13.04 7.63
N GLU A 65 0.38 13.86 7.81
CA GLU A 65 -0.02 14.34 9.14
C GLU A 65 -0.58 13.23 10.03
N ASP A 66 -1.30 12.27 9.44
CA ASP A 66 -1.96 11.18 10.17
C ASP A 66 -2.11 9.93 9.29
N PRO A 67 -1.00 9.23 8.97
CA PRO A 67 -1.01 8.12 8.03
C PRO A 67 -1.84 6.93 8.54
N GLU A 68 -1.78 6.65 9.84
CA GLU A 68 -2.52 5.56 10.48
C GLU A 68 -4.03 5.69 10.27
N LYS A 69 -4.58 6.90 10.40
CA LYS A 69 -6.00 7.17 10.14
C LYS A 69 -6.43 6.81 8.73
N TYR A 70 -5.63 7.11 7.72
CA TYR A 70 -5.98 6.82 6.33
C TYR A 70 -5.74 5.36 5.97
N LEU A 71 -4.73 4.72 6.55
CA LEU A 71 -4.51 3.27 6.43
C LEU A 71 -5.66 2.48 7.06
N ALA A 72 -6.16 2.92 8.22
CA ALA A 72 -7.35 2.32 8.85
C ALA A 72 -8.57 2.41 7.92
N LYS A 73 -8.83 3.58 7.31
CA LYS A 73 -9.92 3.75 6.33
C LYS A 73 -9.80 2.81 5.13
N LEU A 74 -8.60 2.64 4.58
CA LEU A 74 -8.37 1.71 3.48
C LEU A 74 -8.67 0.28 3.91
N LYS A 75 -8.20 -0.12 5.08
CA LYS A 75 -8.45 -1.44 5.66
C LYS A 75 -9.95 -1.70 5.91
N GLU A 76 -10.67 -0.71 6.43
CA GLU A 76 -12.12 -0.76 6.61
C GLU A 76 -12.86 -0.90 5.26
N ALA A 77 -12.33 -0.31 4.20
CA ALA A 77 -12.82 -0.48 2.84
C ALA A 77 -12.41 -1.81 2.19
N GLY A 78 -11.69 -2.69 2.89
CA GLY A 78 -11.16 -3.94 2.33
C GLY A 78 -10.06 -3.73 1.28
N ILE A 79 -9.45 -2.55 1.29
CA ILE A 79 -8.35 -2.16 0.40
C ILE A 79 -7.07 -2.27 1.20
N GLU A 80 -6.14 -3.09 0.72
CA GLU A 80 -4.80 -3.14 1.26
C GLU A 80 -3.87 -2.41 0.29
N PRO A 81 -3.14 -1.37 0.73
CA PRO A 81 -2.23 -0.66 -0.15
C PRO A 81 -1.13 -1.60 -0.66
N GLU A 82 -0.71 -1.37 -1.90
CA GLU A 82 0.22 -2.24 -2.62
C GLU A 82 1.57 -2.27 -1.90
N ALA A 83 2.26 -3.41 -1.90
CA ALA A 83 3.61 -3.45 -1.37
C ALA A 83 4.51 -2.56 -2.24
N VAL A 84 5.43 -1.81 -1.61
CA VAL A 84 6.39 -1.00 -2.37
C VAL A 84 7.19 -1.93 -3.28
N PRO A 85 7.23 -1.68 -4.60
CA PRO A 85 8.03 -2.46 -5.52
C PRO A 85 9.50 -2.46 -5.10
N ALA A 86 10.16 -3.63 -5.13
CA ALA A 86 11.52 -3.79 -4.66
C ALA A 86 12.55 -2.98 -5.47
N ASP A 87 12.20 -2.65 -6.71
CA ASP A 87 12.94 -1.82 -7.65
C ASP A 87 12.77 -0.31 -7.40
N ASP A 88 11.67 0.11 -6.76
CA ASP A 88 11.39 1.50 -6.40
C ASP A 88 11.82 1.86 -4.96
N ALA A 89 12.30 0.89 -4.18
CA ALA A 89 12.75 1.07 -2.80
C ALA A 89 14.12 1.80 -2.68
N ALA A 90 14.62 2.38 -3.77
CA ALA A 90 15.78 3.25 -3.74
C ALA A 90 15.45 4.53 -2.95
N PRO A 91 16.38 5.01 -2.10
CA PRO A 91 16.10 6.06 -1.13
C PRO A 91 15.71 7.35 -1.84
N ALA A 92 14.98 8.20 -1.12
CA ALA A 92 14.71 9.58 -1.53
C ALA A 92 16.04 10.32 -1.77
N GLU A 93 16.55 10.26 -2.99
CA GLU A 93 17.58 11.15 -3.51
C GLU A 93 16.93 12.07 -4.57
N ASP A 94 16.97 13.36 -4.20
CA ASP A 94 16.70 14.58 -4.97
C ASP A 94 15.50 14.66 -5.94
N MET A 95 14.29 14.79 -5.39
CA MET A 95 13.31 15.68 -6.06
C MET A 95 13.75 17.14 -5.87
N ASP A 96 14.78 17.53 -6.62
CA ASP A 96 15.11 18.91 -6.90
C ASP A 96 13.94 19.52 -7.70
N HIS A 97 13.00 20.14 -6.98
CA HIS A 97 12.01 21.02 -7.58
C HIS A 97 12.67 22.36 -7.90
N THR A 98 13.52 22.38 -8.92
CA THR A 98 14.08 23.59 -9.52
C THR A 98 13.27 24.01 -10.76
N ASP A 99 12.88 25.29 -10.69
CA ASP A 99 12.62 26.21 -11.80
C ASP A 99 11.35 26.07 -12.65
N HIS A 100 10.22 26.53 -12.11
CA HIS A 100 9.21 27.17 -12.98
C HIS A 100 9.72 28.55 -13.41
N GLU A 101 10.56 28.59 -14.45
CA GLU A 101 10.91 29.82 -15.14
C GLU A 101 9.66 30.47 -15.76
N GLY A 102 9.47 31.75 -15.44
CA GLY A 102 8.33 32.54 -15.86
C GLY A 102 8.26 32.74 -17.38
N HIS A 103 7.09 32.48 -17.95
CA HIS A 103 6.78 32.91 -19.31
C HIS A 103 6.65 34.43 -19.37
N SER A 104 7.79 35.09 -19.64
CA SER A 104 7.84 36.51 -19.97
C SER A 104 7.39 36.70 -21.41
N GLY A 105 6.44 37.63 -21.62
CA GLY A 105 5.74 37.82 -22.88
C GLY A 105 6.62 38.28 -24.05
N HIS A 106 6.16 37.97 -25.25
CA HIS A 106 6.58 38.64 -26.47
C HIS A 106 5.39 39.25 -27.19
N VAL A 107 5.38 40.59 -27.15
CA VAL A 107 4.65 41.49 -28.03
C VAL A 107 5.14 41.27 -29.47
N LYS A 108 4.19 41.12 -30.40
CA LYS A 108 4.35 41.55 -31.78
C LYS A 108 3.14 42.39 -32.14
#